data_AF-A0A970BR07-F1
#
_entry.id   AF-A0A970BR07-F1
#
_cell.length_a   1.000
_cell.length_b   1.000
_cell.length_c   1.000
_cell.angle_alpha   90.00
_cell.angle_beta   90.00
_cell.angle_gamma   90.00
#
_symmetry.space_group_name_H-M   'P 1'
#
loop_
_entity.id
_entity.type
_entity.pdbx_description
1 polymer ?
#
loop_
_entity_poly.entity_id
_entity_poly.type
_entity_poly.pdbx_seq_one_letter_code
_entity_poly.pdbx_strand_id
1 'polypeptide(L)'
;MTSFWSWYVVILTTITLVALVWLVLATRKGQHTDTTEQTVGHVYDGIEEYDNPLPRWWFMLYIGTVVFAVGYLILYPGMGNWKGILPGYEGGWTSAKQWEREVTKADEKYGPIFAKYASMSIEDVAK
;
A
#
# COMPACT_ATOMS: atom_id res chain seq x y z
N MET A 1 -2.48 18.53 -8.92
CA MET A 1 -3.80 18.97 -8.39
C MET A 1 -3.67 20.35 -7.76
N THR A 2 -4.75 21.12 -7.64
CA THR A 2 -4.70 22.41 -6.93
C THR A 2 -4.39 22.19 -5.44
N SER A 3 -3.86 23.21 -4.76
CA SER A 3 -3.49 23.12 -3.34
C SER A 3 -4.67 22.75 -2.45
N PHE A 4 -5.87 23.25 -2.76
CA PHE A 4 -7.09 22.89 -2.06
C PHE A 4 -7.33 21.38 -2.06
N TRP A 5 -7.38 20.76 -3.24
CA TRP A 5 -7.61 19.32 -3.35
C TRP A 5 -6.48 18.51 -2.72
N SER A 6 -5.23 19.01 -2.78
CA SER A 6 -4.09 18.35 -2.12
C SER A 6 -4.31 18.25 -0.63
N TRP A 7 -4.67 19.37 0.02
CA TRP A 7 -4.95 19.39 1.46
C TRP A 7 -6.18 18.57 1.83
N TYR A 8 -7.23 18.61 1.02
CA TYR A 8 -8.42 17.78 1.22
C TYR A 8 -8.06 16.29 1.34
N VAL A 9 -7.29 15.75 0.39
CA VAL A 9 -6.87 14.34 0.41
C VAL A 9 -5.97 14.03 1.61
N VAL A 10 -5.00 14.91 1.89
CA VAL A 10 -4.06 14.75 3.02
C VAL A 10 -4.80 14.68 4.34
N ILE A 11 -5.75 15.60 4.57
CA ILE A 11 -6.50 15.69 5.82
C ILE A 11 -7.38 14.46 6.00
N LEU A 12 -8.18 14.10 4.99
CA LEU A 12 -9.08 12.95 5.12
C LEU A 12 -8.32 11.65 5.35
N THR A 13 -7.25 11.41 4.58
CA THR A 13 -6.44 10.20 4.75
C THR A 13 -5.82 10.12 6.15
N THR A 14 -5.29 11.24 6.64
CA THR A 14 -4.69 11.30 7.99
C THR A 14 -5.73 11.05 9.07
N ILE A 15 -6.90 11.71 8.98
CA ILE A 15 -7.99 11.53 9.95
C ILE A 15 -8.46 10.08 9.95
N THR A 16 -8.63 9.45 8.79
CA THR A 16 -9.05 8.05 8.71
C THR A 16 -8.02 7.11 9.31
N LEU A 17 -6.73 7.28 9.03
CA LEU A 17 -5.68 6.45 9.64
C LEU A 17 -5.65 6.59 11.16
N VAL A 18 -5.75 7.82 11.67
CA VAL A 18 -5.83 8.09 13.11
C VAL A 18 -7.09 7.45 13.71
N ALA A 19 -8.23 7.58 13.05
CA ALA A 19 -9.48 6.98 13.49
C ALA A 19 -9.41 5.44 13.55
N LEU A 20 -8.76 4.79 12.57
CA LEU A 20 -8.55 3.34 12.56
C LEU A 20 -7.65 2.87 13.71
N VAL A 21 -6.60 3.62 14.03
CA VAL A 21 -5.74 3.34 15.19
C VAL A 21 -6.50 3.57 16.49
N TRP A 22 -7.24 4.67 16.59
CA TRP A 22 -8.06 4.95 17.76
C TRP A 22 -9.11 3.86 17.98
N LEU A 23 -9.81 3.43 16.91
CA LEU A 23 -10.86 2.42 16.99
C LEU A 23 -10.34 1.08 17.50
N VAL A 24 -9.21 0.59 16.98
CA VAL A 24 -8.64 -0.69 17.44
C VAL A 24 -8.14 -0.63 18.88
N LEU A 25 -7.65 0.54 19.32
CA LEU A 25 -7.24 0.73 20.72
C LEU A 25 -8.43 0.89 21.66
N ALA A 26 -9.49 1.58 21.21
CA ALA A 26 -10.71 1.78 21.98
C ALA A 26 -11.46 0.46 22.19
N THR A 27 -11.62 -0.34 21.13
CA THR A 27 -12.26 -1.68 21.21
C THR A 27 -11.44 -2.69 21.99
N ARG A 28 -10.12 -2.47 22.11
CA ARG A 28 -9.24 -3.29 22.95
C ARG A 28 -9.32 -2.96 24.44
N LYS A 29 -9.85 -1.79 24.80
CA LYS A 29 -9.93 -1.34 26.19
C LYS A 29 -10.96 -2.19 26.95
N GLY A 30 -10.53 -2.81 28.04
CA GLY A 30 -11.43 -3.60 28.91
C GLY A 30 -11.63 -5.05 28.48
N GLN A 31 -10.88 -5.54 27.50
CA GLN A 31 -10.90 -6.95 27.09
C GLN A 31 -10.34 -7.87 28.19
N HIS A 32 -10.80 -9.12 28.19
CA HIS A 32 -10.23 -10.18 29.00
C HIS A 32 -8.76 -10.44 28.64
N THR A 33 -8.01 -11.07 29.55
CA THR A 33 -6.59 -11.37 29.30
C THR A 33 -6.43 -12.63 28.45
N ASP A 34 -7.27 -13.63 28.72
CA ASP A 34 -7.25 -14.94 28.08
C ASP A 34 -8.60 -15.24 27.43
N THR A 35 -8.64 -16.30 26.62
CA THR A 35 -9.89 -16.81 26.06
C THR A 35 -10.81 -17.29 27.18
N THR A 36 -12.09 -16.90 27.09
CA THR A 36 -13.14 -17.25 28.04
C THR A 36 -14.33 -17.87 27.33
N GLU A 37 -15.14 -18.61 28.08
CA GLU A 37 -16.44 -19.13 27.65
C GLU A 37 -17.58 -18.18 28.07
N GLN A 38 -17.28 -16.95 28.51
CA GLN A 38 -18.28 -15.98 28.93
C GLN A 38 -18.99 -15.39 27.71
N THR A 39 -20.32 -15.33 27.74
CA THR A 39 -21.13 -14.73 26.69
C THR A 39 -21.61 -13.33 27.09
N VAL A 40 -22.00 -12.52 26.11
CA VAL A 40 -22.45 -11.13 26.32
C VAL A 40 -23.85 -11.01 26.95
N GLY A 41 -24.55 -12.13 27.17
CA GLY A 41 -25.84 -12.18 27.87
C GLY A 41 -27.09 -11.98 27.00
N HIS A 42 -26.93 -11.88 25.69
CA HIS A 42 -28.04 -11.81 24.73
C HIS A 42 -27.99 -12.98 23.75
N VAL A 43 -29.17 -13.52 23.43
CA VAL A 43 -29.35 -14.63 22.47
C VAL A 43 -30.08 -14.10 21.25
N TYR A 44 -29.53 -14.35 20.08
CA TYR A 44 -30.13 -14.01 18.78
C TYR A 44 -30.31 -15.29 17.97
N ASP A 45 -31.55 -15.74 17.81
CA ASP A 45 -31.88 -16.95 17.04
C ASP A 45 -31.11 -18.21 17.49
N GLY A 46 -30.98 -18.38 18.82
CA GLY A 46 -30.23 -19.49 19.41
C GLY A 46 -28.70 -19.35 19.34
N ILE A 47 -28.18 -18.23 18.82
CA ILE A 47 -26.74 -17.90 18.79
C ILE A 47 -26.42 -16.93 19.94
N GLU A 48 -25.32 -17.22 20.64
CA GLU A 48 -24.71 -16.36 21.64
C GLU A 48 -23.31 -15.93 21.21
N GLU A 49 -22.89 -14.74 21.62
CA GLU A 49 -21.57 -14.20 21.31
C GLU A 49 -20.66 -14.29 22.53
N TYR A 50 -19.45 -14.83 22.35
CA TYR A 50 -18.41 -14.83 23.37
C TYR A 50 -17.75 -13.46 23.52
N ASP A 51 -17.53 -13.03 24.76
CA ASP A 51 -16.77 -11.84 25.10
C ASP A 51 -15.26 -12.19 25.17
N ASN A 52 -14.67 -12.50 24.01
CA ASN A 52 -13.27 -12.90 23.91
C ASN A 52 -12.36 -11.72 23.51
N PRO A 53 -11.10 -11.68 24.00
CA PRO A 53 -10.16 -10.65 23.58
C PRO A 53 -9.76 -10.84 22.11
N LEU A 54 -9.34 -9.75 21.47
CA LEU A 54 -8.77 -9.83 20.13
C LEU A 54 -7.52 -10.71 20.13
N PRO A 55 -7.39 -11.69 19.21
CA PRO A 55 -6.18 -12.50 19.13
C PRO A 55 -4.94 -11.61 18.97
N ARG A 56 -3.91 -11.85 19.81
CA ARG A 56 -2.71 -10.99 19.84
C ARG A 56 -2.03 -10.88 18.48
N TRP A 57 -1.94 -11.98 17.74
CA TRP A 57 -1.34 -12.01 16.41
C TRP A 57 -2.12 -11.15 15.41
N TRP A 58 -3.46 -11.19 15.47
CA TRP A 58 -4.34 -10.40 14.60
C TRP A 58 -4.17 -8.91 14.89
N PHE A 59 -4.14 -8.51 16.16
CA PHE A 59 -3.90 -7.13 16.54
C PHE A 59 -2.53 -6.64 16.04
N MET A 60 -1.48 -7.44 16.24
CA MET A 60 -0.14 -7.09 15.77
C MET A 60 -0.09 -6.95 14.25
N LEU A 61 -0.79 -7.83 13.51
CA LEU A 61 -0.93 -7.72 12.06
C LEU A 61 -1.65 -6.42 11.65
N TYR A 62 -2.77 -6.10 12.31
CA TYR A 62 -3.51 -4.86 12.05
C TYR A 62 -2.63 -3.62 12.26
N ILE A 63 -1.89 -3.55 13.37
CA ILE A 63 -0.96 -2.44 13.60
C ILE A 63 0.16 -2.45 12.55
N GLY A 64 0.66 -3.63 12.18
CA GLY A 64 1.65 -3.80 11.13
C GLY A 64 1.21 -3.22 9.78
N THR A 65 -0.05 -3.43 9.38
CA THR A 65 -0.57 -2.86 8.13
C THR A 65 -0.73 -1.34 8.19
N VAL A 66 -1.09 -0.78 9.34
CA VAL A 66 -1.11 0.69 9.54
C VAL A 66 0.30 1.27 9.41
N VAL A 67 1.29 0.67 10.08
CA VAL A 67 2.69 1.11 9.99
C VAL A 67 3.20 1.00 8.55
N PHE A 68 2.88 -0.09 7.86
CA PHE A 68 3.21 -0.26 6.46
C PHE A 68 2.57 0.83 5.60
N ALA A 69 1.28 1.13 5.79
CA ALA A 69 0.57 2.16 5.04
C ALA A 69 1.20 3.55 5.23
N VAL A 70 1.57 3.91 6.47
CA VAL A 70 2.28 5.17 6.76
C VAL A 70 3.63 5.20 6.04
N GLY A 71 4.43 4.14 6.15
CA GLY A 71 5.70 4.03 5.45
C GLY A 71 5.55 4.13 3.92
N TYR A 72 4.54 3.48 3.37
CA TYR A 72 4.22 3.52 1.96
C TYR A 72 3.85 4.94 1.49
N LEU A 73 3.02 5.66 2.24
CA LEU A 73 2.62 7.04 1.93
C LEU A 73 3.77 8.05 2.09
N ILE A 74 4.78 7.74 2.90
CA ILE A 74 6.03 8.51 2.95
C ILE A 74 6.86 8.26 1.68
N LEU A 75 7.01 6.99 1.29
CA LEU A 75 7.87 6.59 0.17
C LEU A 75 7.29 6.95 -1.21
N TYR A 76 5.98 6.78 -1.40
CA TYR A 76 5.30 6.91 -2.68
C TYR A 76 4.36 8.12 -2.73
N PRO A 77 4.00 8.62 -3.93
CA PRO A 77 2.92 9.57 -4.07
C PRO A 77 1.59 8.95 -3.63
N GLY A 78 0.75 9.73 -2.96
CA GLY A 78 -0.56 9.30 -2.45
C GLY A 78 -1.19 10.32 -1.51
N MET A 79 -0.36 11.08 -0.78
CA MET A 79 -0.77 12.18 0.07
C MET A 79 -0.90 13.49 -0.72
N GLY A 80 -1.94 13.61 -1.54
CA GLY A 80 -2.17 14.79 -2.37
C GLY A 80 -1.02 15.03 -3.36
N ASN A 81 -0.42 16.22 -3.34
CA ASN A 81 0.73 16.56 -4.20
C ASN A 81 2.07 16.01 -3.71
N TRP A 82 2.14 15.36 -2.54
CA TRP A 82 3.35 14.69 -2.05
C TRP A 82 3.88 13.70 -3.10
N LYS A 83 5.17 13.80 -3.44
CA LYS A 83 5.80 13.01 -4.50
C LYS A 83 6.45 11.72 -4.01
N GLY A 84 6.50 11.52 -2.70
CA GLY A 84 7.26 10.43 -2.11
C GLY A 84 8.76 10.72 -2.05
N ILE A 85 9.45 9.99 -1.17
CA ILE A 85 10.92 10.05 -1.00
C ILE A 85 11.62 8.73 -1.37
N LEU A 86 10.96 7.87 -2.16
CA LEU A 86 11.56 6.61 -2.61
C LEU A 86 12.92 6.87 -3.29
N PRO A 87 14.03 6.27 -2.81
CA PRO A 87 15.34 6.47 -3.40
C PRO A 87 15.41 5.89 -4.82
N GLY A 88 16.23 6.51 -5.67
CA GLY A 88 16.44 6.06 -7.05
C GLY A 88 15.46 6.63 -8.09
N TYR A 89 14.58 7.55 -7.69
CA TYR A 89 13.75 8.35 -8.59
C TYR A 89 13.90 9.83 -8.28
N GLU A 90 14.55 10.57 -9.19
CA GLU A 90 14.71 12.02 -9.05
C GLU A 90 13.35 12.71 -9.08
N GLY A 91 13.06 13.58 -8.10
CA GLY A 91 11.77 14.25 -7.98
C GLY A 91 10.59 13.32 -7.68
N GLY A 92 10.85 12.15 -7.06
CA GLY A 92 9.85 11.19 -6.61
C GLY A 92 9.41 10.19 -7.69
N TRP A 93 8.90 9.05 -7.23
CA TRP A 93 8.43 7.95 -8.09
C TRP A 93 7.10 8.30 -8.77
N THR A 94 6.93 7.86 -10.03
CA THR A 94 5.64 7.76 -10.72
C THR A 94 5.65 6.52 -11.62
N SER A 95 4.48 6.00 -11.97
CA SER A 95 4.38 4.88 -12.92
C SER A 95 5.01 5.21 -14.28
N ALA A 96 4.88 6.44 -14.76
CA ALA A 96 5.49 6.90 -16.00
C ALA A 96 7.04 6.88 -15.93
N LYS A 97 7.64 7.37 -14.83
CA LYS A 97 9.10 7.32 -14.64
C LYS A 97 9.62 5.90 -14.52
N GLN A 98 8.85 5.02 -13.87
CA GLN A 98 9.21 3.60 -13.80
C GLN A 98 9.19 2.96 -15.20
N TRP A 99 8.13 3.21 -15.96
CA TRP A 99 8.00 2.72 -17.33
C TRP A 99 9.14 3.21 -18.22
N GLU A 100 9.44 4.51 -18.21
CA GLU A 100 10.54 5.09 -18.98
C GLU A 100 11.88 4.42 -18.65
N ARG A 101 12.18 4.25 -17.35
CA ARG A 101 13.38 3.54 -16.89
C ARG A 101 13.43 2.08 -17.34
N GLU A 102 12.30 1.39 -17.37
CA GLU A 102 12.20 0.00 -17.85
C GLU A 102 12.42 -0.08 -19.36
N VAL A 103 11.84 0.85 -20.14
CA VAL A 103 12.04 0.95 -21.59
C VAL A 103 13.49 1.28 -21.92
N THR A 104 14.11 2.27 -21.27
CA THR A 104 15.53 2.60 -21.51
C THR A 104 16.44 1.40 -21.26
N LYS A 105 16.22 0.67 -20.16
CA LYS A 105 16.99 -0.56 -19.88
C LYS A 105 16.76 -1.65 -20.94
N ALA A 106 15.53 -1.75 -21.46
CA ALA A 106 15.21 -2.70 -22.52
C ALA A 106 15.88 -2.29 -23.84
N ASP A 107 15.88 -1.01 -24.19
CA ASP A 107 16.53 -0.48 -25.39
C ASP A 107 18.05 -0.64 -25.33
N GLU A 108 18.67 -0.41 -24.17
CA GLU A 108 20.10 -0.68 -23.98
C GLU A 108 20.45 -2.16 -24.20
N LYS A 109 19.56 -3.06 -23.76
CA LYS A 109 19.78 -4.51 -23.84
C LYS A 109 19.45 -5.10 -25.21
N TYR A 110 18.34 -4.68 -25.82
CA TYR A 110 17.78 -5.27 -27.03
C TYR A 110 17.99 -4.40 -28.27
N GLY A 111 18.21 -3.08 -28.10
CA GLY A 111 18.49 -2.15 -29.19
C GLY A 111 19.62 -2.59 -30.11
N PRO A 112 20.77 -3.09 -29.61
CA PRO A 112 21.84 -3.60 -30.48
C PRO A 112 21.39 -4.78 -31.35
N ILE A 113 20.52 -5.65 -30.83
CA ILE A 113 19.99 -6.80 -31.56
C ILE A 113 19.05 -6.31 -32.67
N PHE A 114 18.14 -5.39 -32.34
CA PHE A 114 17.24 -4.80 -33.33
C PHE A 114 18.00 -3.99 -34.40
N ALA A 115 19.01 -3.21 -34.01
CA ALA A 115 19.85 -2.46 -34.94
C ALA A 115 20.64 -3.38 -35.89
N LYS A 116 21.13 -4.52 -35.39
CA LYS A 116 21.76 -5.55 -36.23
C LYS A 116 20.78 -6.03 -37.29
N TYR A 117 19.58 -6.47 -36.92
CA TYR A 117 18.61 -6.99 -37.90
C TYR A 117 18.07 -5.91 -38.84
N ALA A 118 17.92 -4.67 -38.36
CA ALA A 118 17.47 -3.55 -39.19
C ALA A 118 18.48 -3.16 -40.29
N SER A 119 19.76 -3.52 -40.15
CA SER A 119 20.81 -3.25 -41.15
C SER A 119 21.02 -4.38 -42.16
N MET A 120 20.37 -5.53 -41.98
CA MET A 120 20.43 -6.66 -42.91
C MET A 120 19.36 -6.53 -44.01
N SER A 121 19.59 -7.09 -45.20
CA SER A 121 18.54 -7.19 -46.23
C SER A 121 17.49 -8.24 -45.82
N ILE A 122 16.28 -8.15 -46.37
CA ILE A 122 15.18 -9.08 -46.04
C ILE A 122 15.59 -10.53 -46.31
N GLU A 123 16.34 -10.79 -47.38
CA GLU A 123 16.83 -12.11 -47.77
C GLU A 123 17.85 -12.68 -46.78
N ASP A 124 18.66 -11.84 -46.15
CA ASP A 124 19.66 -12.26 -45.16
C ASP A 124 19.07 -12.43 -43.76
N VAL A 125 17.94 -11.77 -43.46
CA VAL A 125 17.18 -11.98 -42.21
C VAL A 125 16.37 -13.28 -42.27
N ALA A 126 15.97 -13.75 -43.45
CA ALA A 126 15.12 -14.92 -43.65
C ALA A 126 15.85 -16.28 -43.75
N LYS A 127 17.19 -16.28 -43.70
CA LYS A 127 18.04 -17.50 -43.65
C LYS A 127 18.29 -17.94 -42.22
#